data_AF-A0A6T2BXU7-F1
#
_entry.id   AF-A0A6T2BXU7-F1
#
_cell.length_a   1.000
_cell.length_b   1.000
_cell.length_c   1.000
_cell.angle_alpha   90.00
_cell.angle_beta   90.00
_cell.angle_gamma   90.00
#
_symmetry.space_group_name_H-M   'P 1'
#
loop_
_entity.id
_entity.type
_entity.pdbx_description
1 polymer ?
#
loop_
_entity_poly.entity_id
_entity_poly.type
_entity_poly.pdbx_seq_one_letter_code
_entity_poly.pdbx_strand_id
1 'polypeptide(L)'
;AGQAHPSTHVWVMRHSKDQYVQRLWSEILKERDVVYEGWQLRLGHPGQSCDDVCGKASLRCDAKGHTFTPVNTCEAIATVLRVTCKACVVDRSDALTPYYSVPKQRCFINFLHDKALMPTCSAKDKAVKRMCVCVPREGTLPTVPFTSFEQISGAAAK
;
A
#
# COMPACT_ATOMS: atom_id res chain seq x y z
N ALA A 1 3.19 -46.94 17.96
CA ALA A 1 2.23 -45.84 17.70
C ALA A 1 2.76 -44.59 18.41
N GLY A 2 3.38 -43.67 17.67
CA GLY A 2 4.01 -42.48 18.22
C GLY A 2 2.99 -41.36 18.40
N GLN A 3 2.83 -40.88 19.64
CA GLN A 3 1.98 -39.75 20.01
C GLN A 3 2.49 -38.47 19.34
N ALA A 4 1.57 -37.75 18.68
CA ALA A 4 1.87 -36.46 18.07
C ALA A 4 2.24 -35.43 19.16
N HIS A 5 3.39 -34.79 18.97
CA HIS A 5 3.96 -33.80 19.89
C HIS A 5 3.10 -32.51 19.89
N PRO A 6 2.80 -31.89 21.04
CA PRO A 6 1.89 -30.75 21.16
C PRO A 6 2.39 -29.44 20.53
N SER A 7 3.54 -29.45 19.86
CA SER A 7 4.12 -28.30 19.14
C SER A 7 3.60 -28.12 17.71
N THR A 8 2.65 -28.93 17.26
CA THR A 8 2.07 -28.87 15.89
C THR A 8 0.66 -28.27 15.83
N HIS A 9 0.10 -27.79 16.95
CA HIS A 9 -1.27 -27.28 16.99
C HIS A 9 -1.31 -25.84 17.51
N VAL A 10 -1.70 -24.91 16.63
CA VAL A 10 -1.99 -23.52 16.98
C VAL A 10 -3.34 -23.48 17.68
N TRP A 11 -3.36 -23.04 18.95
CA TRP A 11 -4.60 -22.65 19.61
C TRP A 11 -4.77 -21.14 19.48
N VAL A 12 -5.55 -20.70 18.50
CA VAL A 12 -6.08 -19.33 18.46
C VAL A 12 -7.34 -19.30 19.30
N MET A 13 -7.28 -18.58 20.43
CA MET A 13 -8.31 -17.62 20.88
C MET A 13 -8.00 -17.19 22.31
N ARG A 14 -7.71 -15.91 22.52
CA ARG A 14 -8.02 -15.24 23.80
C ARG A 14 -8.33 -13.77 23.58
N HIS A 15 -9.61 -13.45 23.77
CA HIS A 15 -10.14 -12.10 23.94
C HIS A 15 -9.41 -11.38 25.07
N SER A 16 -8.82 -10.23 24.79
CA SER A 16 -8.59 -9.18 25.79
C SER A 16 -8.72 -7.81 25.12
N LYS A 17 -9.29 -6.83 25.84
CA LYS A 17 -9.65 -5.50 25.34
C LYS A 17 -8.45 -4.65 24.87
N ASP A 18 -7.22 -5.11 25.11
CA ASP A 18 -5.98 -4.34 24.93
C ASP A 18 -5.05 -4.87 23.81
N GLN A 19 -5.53 -5.74 22.92
CA GLN A 19 -4.69 -6.33 21.86
C GLN A 19 -5.27 -6.14 20.46
N TYR A 20 -4.91 -5.04 19.79
CA TYR A 20 -4.85 -5.00 18.32
C TYR A 20 -3.81 -4.01 17.79
N VAL A 21 -2.65 -3.94 18.44
CA VAL A 21 -1.46 -3.39 17.79
C VAL A 21 -0.40 -4.48 17.88
N GLN A 22 -0.44 -5.41 16.92
CA GLN A 22 0.76 -6.17 16.61
C GLN A 22 1.81 -5.14 16.17
N ARG A 23 2.60 -4.66 17.12
CA ARG A 23 3.86 -3.96 16.86
C ARG A 23 4.73 -4.97 16.09
N LEU A 24 4.71 -4.86 14.77
CA LEU A 24 5.62 -5.57 13.90
C LEU A 24 7.05 -5.21 14.31
N TRP A 25 7.85 -6.22 14.63
CA TRP A 25 9.26 -6.05 14.98
C TRP A 25 10.06 -5.59 13.75
N SER A 26 11.17 -4.91 14.00
CA SER A 26 12.02 -4.23 13.02
C SER A 26 12.51 -5.11 11.87
N GLU A 27 12.57 -6.42 12.04
CA GLU A 27 13.01 -7.37 11.00
C GLU A 27 11.94 -7.59 9.93
N ILE A 28 10.67 -7.67 10.31
CA ILE A 28 9.54 -7.76 9.37
C ILE A 28 9.33 -6.41 8.67
N LEU A 29 9.55 -5.31 9.38
CA LEU A 29 9.59 -3.98 8.76
C LEU A 29 10.75 -3.87 7.77
N LYS A 30 11.94 -4.41 8.06
CA LYS A 30 13.09 -4.43 7.13
C LYS A 30 12.85 -5.28 5.88
N GLU A 31 12.28 -6.47 6.01
CA GLU A 31 11.88 -7.29 4.85
C GLU A 31 10.79 -6.60 4.00
N ARG A 32 10.00 -5.72 4.63
CA ARG A 32 8.94 -4.90 4.02
C ARG A 32 9.33 -3.43 3.85
N ASP A 33 10.61 -3.08 3.97
CA ASP A 33 11.20 -1.78 3.62
C ASP A 33 12.13 -1.95 2.41
N VAL A 34 12.07 -3.12 1.76
CA VAL A 34 12.62 -3.30 0.42
C VAL A 34 11.79 -2.44 -0.52
N VAL A 35 12.20 -1.18 -0.65
CA VAL A 35 11.75 -0.29 -1.72
C VAL A 35 12.15 -0.97 -3.02
N TYR A 36 11.19 -1.63 -3.68
CA TYR A 36 11.43 -2.26 -4.96
C TYR A 36 11.82 -1.16 -5.96
N GLU A 37 13.05 -1.22 -6.46
CA GLU A 37 13.52 -0.35 -7.54
C GLU A 37 12.52 -0.41 -8.70
N GLY A 38 12.08 0.77 -9.16
CA GLY A 38 11.14 0.90 -10.27
C GLY A 38 9.68 1.09 -9.87
N TRP A 39 9.32 1.12 -8.59
CA TRP A 39 7.98 1.54 -8.17
C TRP A 39 7.70 3.01 -8.53
N GLN A 40 6.59 3.24 -9.21
CA GLN A 40 6.08 4.55 -9.58
C GLN A 40 4.66 4.70 -9.06
N LEU A 41 4.45 5.67 -8.17
CA LEU A 41 3.12 6.00 -7.68
C LEU A 41 2.38 6.83 -8.73
N ARG A 42 1.15 6.41 -9.05
CA ARG A 42 0.28 7.09 -10.02
C ARG A 42 -1.10 7.33 -9.42
N LEU A 43 -1.72 8.42 -9.88
CA LEU A 43 -3.03 8.86 -9.44
C LEU A 43 -4.13 8.24 -10.32
N GLY A 44 -4.97 7.41 -9.72
CA GLY A 44 -6.24 6.97 -10.30
C GLY A 44 -7.35 7.98 -10.05
N HIS A 45 -7.97 8.48 -11.11
CA HIS A 45 -9.16 9.33 -11.02
C HIS A 45 -10.40 8.50 -10.67
N PRO A 46 -11.49 9.14 -10.21
CA PRO A 46 -12.73 8.42 -9.92
C PRO A 46 -13.21 7.60 -11.12
N GLY A 47 -13.50 6.33 -10.87
CA GLY A 47 -13.91 5.34 -11.87
C GLY A 47 -12.76 4.66 -12.61
N GLN A 48 -11.49 5.02 -12.39
CA GLN A 48 -10.34 4.35 -13.00
C GLN A 48 -9.83 3.21 -12.12
N SER A 49 -9.45 2.10 -12.76
CA SER A 49 -8.68 1.04 -12.11
C SER A 49 -7.17 1.36 -12.15
N CYS A 50 -6.39 0.71 -11.28
CA CYS A 50 -4.94 0.85 -11.33
C CYS A 50 -4.32 0.18 -12.56
N ASP A 51 -4.98 -0.85 -13.12
CA ASP A 51 -4.59 -1.42 -14.42
C ASP A 51 -4.68 -0.39 -15.54
N ASP A 52 -5.78 0.39 -15.60
CA ASP A 52 -5.95 1.44 -16.60
C ASP A 52 -4.91 2.55 -16.45
N VAL A 53 -4.65 2.95 -15.20
CA VAL A 53 -3.72 4.04 -14.85
C VAL A 53 -2.28 3.66 -15.22
N CYS A 54 -1.83 2.48 -14.79
CA CYS A 54 -0.49 2.00 -15.11
C CYS A 54 -0.35 1.68 -16.60
N GLY A 55 -1.39 1.10 -17.21
CA GLY A 55 -1.41 0.75 -18.63
C GLY A 55 -1.23 1.95 -19.56
N LYS A 56 -1.85 3.10 -19.25
CA LYS A 56 -1.66 4.36 -19.99
C LYS A 56 -0.22 4.87 -19.96
N ALA A 57 0.56 4.50 -18.94
CA ALA A 57 1.96 4.87 -18.80
C ALA A 57 2.92 3.79 -19.33
N SER A 58 2.41 2.78 -20.04
CA SER A 58 3.19 1.59 -20.46
C SER A 58 3.81 0.80 -19.29
N LEU A 59 3.20 0.90 -18.11
CA LEU A 59 3.59 0.17 -16.91
C LEU A 59 2.62 -1.00 -16.66
N ARG A 60 2.90 -1.79 -15.62
CA ARG A 60 1.96 -2.76 -15.04
C ARG A 60 1.67 -2.38 -13.60
N CYS A 61 0.46 -2.68 -13.12
CA CYS A 61 0.12 -2.50 -11.73
C CYS A 61 0.77 -3.60 -10.87
N ASP A 62 1.27 -3.23 -9.70
CA ASP A 62 1.74 -4.17 -8.67
C ASP A 62 0.81 -4.14 -7.46
N ALA A 63 -0.06 -5.15 -7.37
CA ALA A 63 -1.01 -5.27 -6.28
C ALA A 63 -0.34 -5.39 -4.91
N LYS A 64 0.85 -6.00 -4.83
CA LYS A 64 1.62 -6.15 -3.58
C LYS A 64 2.14 -4.80 -3.09
N GLY A 65 2.38 -3.87 -4.00
CA GLY A 65 2.76 -2.51 -3.66
C GLY A 65 1.76 -1.84 -2.74
N HIS A 66 0.46 -2.00 -2.99
CA HIS A 66 -0.60 -1.37 -2.20
C HIS A 66 -0.64 -1.78 -0.72
N THR A 67 0.00 -2.89 -0.34
CA THR A 67 0.06 -3.34 1.06
C THR A 67 1.33 -2.92 1.78
N PHE A 68 2.24 -2.22 1.09
CA PHE A 68 3.53 -1.78 1.61
C PHE A 68 3.39 -0.52 2.46
N THR A 69 4.05 -0.48 3.62
CA THR A 69 3.80 0.53 4.65
C THR A 69 4.00 1.97 4.14
N PRO A 70 5.12 2.33 3.46
CA PRO A 70 5.30 3.66 2.87
C PRO A 70 4.19 4.16 1.94
N VAL A 71 3.50 3.27 1.24
CA VAL A 71 2.42 3.64 0.29
C VAL A 71 1.03 3.37 0.87
N ASN A 72 0.94 2.89 2.10
CA ASN A 72 -0.32 2.56 2.75
C ASN A 72 -0.52 3.43 4.00
N THR A 73 -0.22 4.72 3.86
CA THR A 73 -0.46 5.75 4.88
C THR A 73 -1.38 6.83 4.33
N CYS A 74 -2.16 7.46 5.22
CA CYS A 74 -2.96 8.61 4.84
C CYS A 74 -2.11 9.81 4.41
N GLU A 75 -0.89 9.93 4.91
CA GLU A 75 0.06 10.94 4.46
C GLU A 75 0.49 10.71 3.01
N ALA A 76 0.84 9.47 2.64
CA ALA A 76 1.16 9.13 1.26
C ALA A 76 -0.02 9.41 0.32
N ILE A 77 -1.24 9.03 0.73
CA ILE A 77 -2.47 9.35 -0.02
C ILE A 77 -2.65 10.87 -0.16
N ALA A 78 -2.54 11.63 0.93
CA ALA A 78 -2.72 13.08 0.91
C ALA A 78 -1.70 13.76 -0.02
N THR A 79 -0.43 13.37 0.09
CA THR A 79 0.68 13.92 -0.69
C THR A 79 0.58 13.56 -2.17
N VAL A 80 0.41 12.28 -2.50
CA VAL A 80 0.36 11.82 -3.90
C VAL A 80 -0.90 12.28 -4.60
N LEU A 81 -2.06 12.21 -3.92
CA LEU A 81 -3.33 12.62 -4.53
C LEU A 81 -3.57 14.15 -4.44
N ARG A 82 -2.68 14.89 -3.76
CA ARG A 82 -2.83 16.33 -3.46
C ARG A 82 -4.20 16.66 -2.88
N VAL A 83 -4.60 15.90 -1.86
CA VAL A 83 -5.87 16.04 -1.15
C VAL A 83 -5.66 16.24 0.34
N THR A 84 -6.61 16.89 0.99
CA THR A 84 -6.70 16.92 2.45
C THR A 84 -7.62 15.79 2.93
N CYS A 85 -7.10 14.86 3.72
CA CYS A 85 -7.92 13.85 4.39
C CYS A 85 -8.61 14.49 5.61
N LYS A 86 -9.93 14.69 5.60
CA LYS A 86 -10.69 15.13 6.79
C LYS A 86 -10.60 14.13 7.94
N ALA A 87 -10.48 12.85 7.59
CA ALA A 87 -10.18 11.79 8.54
C ALA A 87 -9.36 10.70 7.84
N CYS A 88 -8.51 10.04 8.62
CA CYS A 88 -7.83 8.81 8.25
C CYS A 88 -8.61 7.65 8.85
N VAL A 89 -9.19 6.80 8.01
CA VAL A 89 -9.89 5.59 8.42
C VAL A 89 -8.95 4.42 8.20
N VAL A 90 -8.63 3.78 9.30
CA VAL A 90 -7.72 2.62 9.37
C VAL A 90 -8.52 1.33 9.31
N ASP A 91 -7.85 0.21 9.03
CA ASP A 91 -8.41 -1.15 9.05
C ASP A 91 -9.59 -1.40 8.12
N ARG A 92 -9.64 -0.67 7.00
CA ARG A 92 -10.61 -0.96 5.95
C ARG A 92 -10.02 -1.96 4.96
N SER A 93 -10.35 -3.23 5.11
CA SER A 93 -9.95 -4.26 4.15
C SER A 93 -10.95 -4.32 2.99
N ASP A 94 -10.69 -3.54 1.94
CA ASP A 94 -11.41 -3.64 0.67
C ASP A 94 -10.46 -3.60 -0.54
N ALA A 95 -10.97 -4.03 -1.70
CA ALA A 95 -10.18 -4.13 -2.93
C ALA A 95 -9.69 -2.78 -3.47
N LEU A 96 -10.22 -1.66 -2.97
CA LEU A 96 -9.89 -0.31 -3.42
C LEU A 96 -8.75 0.31 -2.61
N THR A 97 -8.50 -0.15 -1.38
CA THR A 97 -7.42 0.38 -0.53
C THR A 97 -6.03 0.29 -1.18
N PRO A 98 -5.12 1.27 -0.94
CA PRO A 98 -5.35 2.57 -0.32
C PRO A 98 -6.08 3.57 -1.26
N TYR A 99 -7.04 4.34 -0.74
CA TYR A 99 -7.79 5.33 -1.53
C TYR A 99 -8.30 6.54 -0.74
N TYR A 100 -8.67 7.58 -1.48
CA TYR A 100 -9.40 8.74 -0.99
C TYR A 100 -10.85 8.72 -1.48
N SER A 101 -11.82 8.80 -0.57
CA SER A 101 -13.23 8.95 -0.91
C SER A 101 -13.55 10.41 -1.16
N VAL A 102 -13.99 10.74 -2.39
CA VAL A 102 -14.34 12.12 -2.78
C VAL A 102 -15.54 12.65 -1.99
N PRO A 103 -16.67 11.92 -1.85
CA PRO A 103 -17.84 12.44 -1.14
C PRO A 103 -17.60 12.63 0.35
N LYS A 104 -16.86 11.69 0.98
CA LYS A 104 -16.61 11.72 2.43
C LYS A 104 -15.39 12.58 2.79
N GLN A 105 -14.54 12.88 1.82
CA GLN A 105 -13.23 13.52 1.99
C GLN A 105 -12.36 12.80 3.03
N ARG A 106 -12.38 11.46 3.01
CA ARG A 106 -11.63 10.61 3.95
C ARG A 106 -10.65 9.73 3.20
N CYS A 107 -9.51 9.47 3.82
CA CYS A 107 -8.51 8.53 3.34
C CYS A 107 -8.69 7.20 4.04
N PHE A 108 -8.56 6.11 3.28
CA PHE A 108 -8.78 4.75 3.74
C PHE A 108 -7.51 3.94 3.45
N ILE A 109 -6.98 3.34 4.51
CA ILE A 109 -5.80 2.49 4.49
C ILE A 109 -6.13 1.14 5.12
N ASN A 110 -5.33 0.13 4.79
CA ASN A 110 -5.53 -1.24 5.27
C ASN A 110 -4.29 -1.72 6.04
N PHE A 111 -4.27 -1.62 7.37
CA PHE A 111 -3.17 -2.18 8.18
C PHE A 111 -3.28 -3.68 8.40
N LEU A 112 -4.47 -4.25 8.18
CA LEU A 112 -4.68 -5.68 8.24
C LEU A 112 -4.05 -6.30 7.00
N HIS A 113 -2.74 -6.50 7.09
CA HIS A 113 -1.94 -7.29 6.15
C HIS A 113 -2.44 -8.74 6.03
N ASP A 114 -3.37 -9.15 6.90
CA ASP A 114 -3.89 -10.49 7.01
C ASP A 114 -5.37 -10.60 6.56
N LYS A 115 -5.53 -11.02 5.30
CA LYS A 115 -6.45 -12.11 4.87
C LYS A 115 -7.94 -11.87 4.63
N ALA A 116 -8.55 -10.71 4.90
CA ALA A 116 -9.98 -10.54 4.58
C ALA A 116 -10.25 -10.14 3.11
N LEU A 117 -9.52 -9.14 2.59
CA LEU A 117 -9.57 -8.77 1.16
C LEU A 117 -8.33 -7.94 0.79
N MET A 118 -7.56 -8.41 -0.19
CA MET A 118 -6.38 -7.70 -0.70
C MET A 118 -6.78 -6.62 -1.70
N PRO A 119 -6.07 -5.47 -1.74
CA PRO A 119 -6.14 -4.53 -2.86
C PRO A 119 -5.99 -5.24 -4.20
N THR A 120 -6.86 -4.93 -5.15
CA THR A 120 -6.73 -5.44 -6.52
C THR A 120 -6.46 -4.31 -7.49
N CYS A 121 -5.69 -4.59 -8.54
CA CYS A 121 -5.39 -3.60 -9.57
C CYS A 121 -6.62 -3.22 -10.41
N SER A 122 -7.55 -4.16 -10.59
CA SER A 122 -8.75 -3.99 -11.41
C SER A 122 -9.90 -3.27 -10.70
N ALA A 123 -9.85 -3.14 -9.36
CA ALA A 123 -10.91 -2.46 -8.61
C ALA A 123 -11.02 -0.99 -9.00
N LYS A 124 -12.26 -0.51 -9.15
CA LYS A 124 -12.59 0.87 -9.51
C LYS A 124 -13.91 1.25 -8.90
N ASP A 125 -14.03 2.52 -8.53
CA ASP A 125 -15.26 3.08 -7.99
C ASP A 125 -15.36 4.57 -8.39
N LYS A 126 -16.55 5.01 -8.79
CA LYS A 126 -16.80 6.37 -9.32
C LYS A 126 -16.67 7.47 -8.26
N ALA A 127 -16.58 7.11 -6.98
CA ALA A 127 -16.48 8.01 -5.84
C ALA A 127 -15.10 7.98 -5.16
N VAL A 128 -14.13 7.22 -5.69
CA VAL A 128 -12.81 7.07 -5.05
C VAL A 128 -11.66 7.46 -5.98
N LYS A 129 -10.67 8.16 -5.44
CA LYS A 129 -9.35 8.31 -6.07
C LYS A 129 -8.42 7.26 -5.50
N ARG A 130 -7.79 6.47 -6.35
CA ARG A 130 -6.87 5.40 -5.93
C ARG A 130 -5.43 5.85 -6.04
N MET A 131 -4.61 5.42 -5.10
CA MET A 131 -3.15 5.51 -5.24
C MET A 131 -2.65 4.20 -5.80
N CYS A 132 -2.13 4.23 -7.01
CA CYS A 132 -1.73 3.05 -7.75
C CYS A 132 -0.22 2.87 -7.72
N VAL A 133 0.24 1.66 -7.40
CA VAL A 133 1.66 1.29 -7.50
C VAL A 133 1.89 0.67 -8.87
N CYS A 134 2.65 1.35 -9.71
CA CYS A 134 3.01 0.89 -11.05
C CYS A 134 4.48 0.49 -11.10
N VAL A 135 4.79 -0.54 -11.87
CA VAL A 135 6.17 -1.02 -12.09
C VAL A 135 6.40 -1.23 -13.59
N PRO A 136 7.66 -1.25 -14.05
CA PRO A 136 7.96 -1.56 -15.44
C PRO A 136 7.41 -2.93 -15.82
N ARG A 137 6.99 -3.07 -17.09
CA ARG A 137 6.69 -4.39 -17.65
C ARG A 137 8.00 -5.17 -17.76
N GLU A 138 7.97 -6.47 -17.50
CA GLU A 138 9.17 -7.31 -17.66
C GLU A 138 9.75 -7.10 -19.07
N GLY A 139 11.06 -6.82 -19.15
CA GLY A 139 11.75 -6.41 -20.39
C GLY A 139 11.97 -4.90 -20.57
N THR A 140 11.47 -4.06 -19.68
CA THR A 140 11.75 -2.61 -19.63
C THR A 140 12.46 -2.23 -18.33
N LEU A 141 13.69 -2.70 -18.13
CA LEU A 141 14.50 -2.22 -17.00
C LEU A 141 14.84 -0.74 -17.21
N PRO A 142 14.57 0.15 -16.25
CA PRO A 142 15.07 1.51 -16.32
C PRO A 142 16.56 1.49 -16.00
N THR A 143 17.41 1.75 -17.01
CA THR A 143 18.79 2.20 -16.79
C THR A 143 18.76 3.61 -16.23
N VAL A 144 18.56 3.76 -14.92
CA VAL A 144 18.84 5.02 -14.24
C VAL A 144 19.73 4.76 -13.02
N PRO A 145 20.83 5.53 -12.85
CA PRO A 145 21.66 5.43 -11.67
C PRO A 145 20.91 5.96 -10.45
N PHE A 146 21.08 5.24 -9.35
CA PHE A 146 20.62 5.54 -7.99
C PHE A 146 20.83 7.02 -7.62
N THR A 147 19.74 7.74 -7.32
CA THR A 147 19.80 8.98 -6.55
C THR A 147 19.04 8.78 -5.24
N SER A 148 19.76 8.86 -4.13
CA SER A 148 19.23 8.66 -2.78
C SER A 148 18.29 9.78 -2.37
N PHE A 149 17.35 9.46 -1.47
CA PHE A 149 16.32 10.38 -0.96
C PHE A 149 16.89 11.67 -0.32
N GLU A 150 18.16 11.65 0.12
CA GLU A 150 18.85 12.84 0.65
C GLU A 150 18.98 13.97 -0.38
N GLN A 151 19.06 13.65 -1.69
CA GLN A 151 19.24 14.67 -2.73
C GLN A 151 17.98 15.50 -3.05
N ILE A 152 16.79 15.08 -2.59
CA ILE A 152 15.55 15.83 -2.81
C ILE A 152 15.39 16.98 -1.78
N SER A 153 16.13 16.92 -0.67
CA SER A 153 16.07 17.93 0.41
C SER A 153 17.07 19.09 0.28
N GLY A 154 17.89 19.12 -0.78
CA GLY A 154 19.02 20.05 -0.93
C GLY A 154 18.81 21.29 -1.81
N ALA A 155 17.57 21.68 -2.11
CA ALA A 155 17.30 22.89 -2.91
C ALA A 155 16.65 24.00 -2.07
N ALA A 156 17.32 24.39 -0.98
CA ALA A 156 17.04 25.64 -0.27
C ALA A 156 18.28 26.12 0.48
N ALA A 157 19.30 26.59 -0.26
CA ALA A 157 20.31 27.50 0.26
C ALA A 157 21.11 28.13 -0.89
N LYS A 158 20.58 29.23 -1.44
CA LYS A 158 21.35 30.44 -1.76
C LYS A 158 20.39 31.61 -1.96
#